data_AF-A0A9P8J7A0-F1
#
_entry.id   AF-A0A9P8J7A0-F1
#
_cell.length_a   1.000
_cell.length_b   1.000
_cell.length_c   1.000
_cell.angle_alpha   90.00
_cell.angle_beta   90.00
_cell.angle_gamma   90.00
#
_symmetry.space_group_name_H-M   'P 1'
#
loop_
_entity.id
_entity.type
_entity.pdbx_description
1 polymer ?
#
loop_
_entity_poly.entity_id
_entity_poly.type
_entity_poly.pdbx_seq_one_letter_code
_entity_poly.pdbx_strand_id
1 'polypeptide(L)'
;MIKKFIEYHISDDFYPAGRVLLTHTIPTLMEGEHLPGKASQRLSVHLGLRGLTINFYSRVVAVNIFGTNGVIHGVDNLLIPPPRAFKIIDLLPSEFSTFELALGKTGLLDAYNSTDHPSGTLFAPSNFAFQKLGPKINGFLFSEYGRKYLKALILYHTVPDNVLYSDAFIKAEGHDGIPKGHWHVDLPTALEDHSLSVDVGRYGGLIDIKVNAFSRVSVQDGIAADGVIQVVSDVLIPPKKLGSAKLRSFNWFGSEKELSLEEFKARFEPYVERMIDL
;
A
#
# COMPACT_ATOMS: atom_id res chain seq x y z
N MET A 1 -20.97 -8.58 17.66
CA MET A 1 -20.97 -7.61 16.54
C MET A 1 -20.78 -6.18 17.04
N ILE A 2 -21.65 -5.66 17.93
CA ILE A 2 -21.54 -4.29 18.48
C ILE A 2 -20.22 -4.03 19.24
N LYS A 3 -19.71 -5.02 19.98
CA LYS A 3 -18.44 -4.88 20.72
C LYS A 3 -17.26 -4.48 19.81
N LYS A 4 -16.97 -5.27 18.76
CA LYS A 4 -15.90 -4.97 17.78
C LYS A 4 -16.06 -3.59 17.16
N PHE A 5 -17.31 -3.23 16.89
CA PHE A 5 -17.66 -1.93 16.34
C PHE A 5 -17.25 -0.79 17.28
N ILE A 6 -17.56 -0.89 18.58
CA ILE A 6 -17.15 0.09 19.59
C ILE A 6 -15.62 0.08 19.78
N GLU A 7 -15.00 -1.09 19.85
CA GLU A 7 -13.55 -1.23 19.98
C GLU A 7 -12.78 -0.54 18.85
N TYR A 8 -13.35 -0.51 17.63
CA TYR A 8 -12.77 0.21 16.49
C TYR A 8 -12.82 1.74 16.62
N HIS A 9 -13.61 2.29 17.55
CA HIS A 9 -13.68 3.74 17.82
C HIS A 9 -12.77 4.19 18.96
N ILE A 10 -12.13 3.26 19.65
CA ILE A 10 -11.39 3.54 20.88
C ILE A 10 -9.93 3.20 20.63
N SER A 11 -9.04 4.13 20.97
CA SER A 11 -7.61 3.89 21.09
C SER A 11 -7.25 3.77 22.58
N ASP A 12 -6.31 2.89 22.91
CA ASP A 12 -5.80 2.76 24.28
C ASP A 12 -4.93 3.97 24.69
N ASP A 13 -4.34 4.62 23.69
CA ASP A 13 -3.43 5.74 23.85
C ASP A 13 -4.16 7.09 23.92
N PHE A 14 -3.55 8.06 24.62
CA PHE A 14 -4.08 9.42 24.69
C PHE A 14 -3.73 10.24 23.43
N TYR A 15 -4.75 10.61 22.66
CA TYR A 15 -4.61 11.39 21.43
C TYR A 15 -5.31 12.76 21.53
N PRO A 16 -4.68 13.83 22.05
CA PRO A 16 -5.23 15.17 21.94
C PRO A 16 -5.20 15.64 20.47
N ALA A 17 -6.00 16.66 20.12
CA ALA A 17 -6.17 17.10 18.74
C ALA A 17 -4.85 17.41 18.02
N GLY A 18 -3.87 17.98 18.72
CA GLY A 18 -2.53 18.23 18.16
C GLY A 18 -1.76 16.96 17.80
N ARG A 19 -1.92 15.87 18.57
CA ARG A 19 -1.35 14.55 18.23
C ARG A 19 -2.10 13.95 17.06
N VAL A 20 -3.43 13.96 17.08
CA VAL A 20 -4.26 13.45 15.97
C VAL A 20 -3.86 14.12 14.65
N LEU A 21 -3.68 15.44 14.65
CA LEU A 21 -3.29 16.20 13.46
C LEU A 21 -1.94 15.78 12.84
N LEU A 22 -1.03 15.24 13.65
CA LEU A 22 0.34 14.87 13.24
C LEU A 22 0.54 13.35 13.08
N THR A 23 -0.45 12.56 13.50
CA THR A 23 -0.48 11.11 13.35
C THR A 23 -1.21 10.77 12.05
N HIS A 24 -0.72 9.77 11.33
CA HIS A 24 -1.37 9.27 10.12
C HIS A 24 -2.17 8.00 10.41
N THR A 25 -1.73 7.18 11.38
CA THR A 25 -2.52 6.02 11.80
C THR A 25 -2.63 5.87 13.31
N ILE A 26 -3.82 5.50 13.79
CA ILE A 26 -4.13 5.33 15.23
C ILE A 26 -4.52 3.87 15.48
N PRO A 27 -3.82 3.13 16.36
CA PRO A 27 -4.25 1.79 16.75
C PRO A 27 -5.55 1.85 17.56
N THR A 28 -6.45 0.91 17.31
CA THR A 28 -7.71 0.77 18.05
C THR A 28 -7.66 -0.39 19.04
N LEU A 29 -8.67 -0.51 19.89
CA LEU A 29 -8.86 -1.68 20.74
C LEU A 29 -9.34 -2.92 19.96
N MET A 30 -9.74 -2.77 18.70
CA MET A 30 -10.17 -3.90 17.89
C MET A 30 -8.95 -4.71 17.43
N GLU A 31 -8.91 -5.99 17.79
CA GLU A 31 -7.92 -6.95 17.27
C GLU A 31 -8.11 -7.14 15.75
N GLY A 32 -7.05 -6.94 14.97
CA GLY A 32 -7.02 -7.25 13.56
C GLY A 32 -6.81 -8.75 13.36
N GLU A 33 -7.91 -9.50 13.25
CA GLU A 33 -7.88 -10.98 13.18
C GLU A 33 -6.99 -11.54 12.06
N HIS A 34 -6.81 -10.79 10.98
CA HIS A 34 -5.97 -11.18 9.86
C HIS A 34 -4.61 -10.49 9.87
N LEU A 35 -4.34 -9.53 10.77
CA LEU A 35 -3.05 -8.83 10.80
C LEU A 35 -1.96 -9.69 11.46
N PRO A 36 -0.68 -9.50 11.08
CA PRO A 36 0.42 -10.23 11.69
C PRO A 36 0.43 -10.06 13.21
N GLY A 37 0.62 -11.17 13.93
CA GLY A 37 0.64 -11.16 15.40
C GLY A 37 -0.67 -10.68 16.06
N LYS A 38 -1.79 -10.67 15.32
CA LYS A 38 -3.08 -10.13 15.78
C LYS A 38 -2.98 -8.69 16.27
N ALA A 39 -2.17 -7.88 15.58
CA ALA A 39 -2.01 -6.48 15.91
C ALA A 39 -3.36 -5.73 15.86
N SER A 40 -3.44 -4.60 16.57
CA SER A 40 -4.61 -3.73 16.54
C SER A 40 -4.96 -3.28 15.13
N GLN A 41 -6.24 -3.37 14.78
CA GLN A 41 -6.77 -2.68 13.62
C GLN A 41 -6.59 -1.18 13.81
N ARG A 42 -6.28 -0.47 12.72
CA ARG A 42 -5.94 0.96 12.77
C ARG A 42 -7.01 1.82 12.12
N LEU A 43 -7.05 3.08 12.53
CA LEU A 43 -7.71 4.17 11.83
C LEU A 43 -6.67 4.93 11.03
N SER A 44 -7.01 5.37 9.83
CA SER A 44 -6.18 6.34 9.11
C SER A 44 -6.67 7.77 9.36
N VAL A 45 -5.76 8.72 9.33
CA VAL A 45 -6.00 10.13 9.62
C VAL A 45 -5.48 10.95 8.45
N HIS A 46 -6.36 11.73 7.83
CA HIS A 46 -6.03 12.50 6.64
C HIS A 46 -6.45 13.95 6.81
N LEU A 47 -5.52 14.85 6.55
CA LEU A 47 -5.79 16.27 6.46
C LEU A 47 -6.03 16.65 4.99
N GLY A 48 -7.25 17.10 4.68
CA GLY A 48 -7.62 17.56 3.35
C GLY A 48 -8.29 18.94 3.37
N LEU A 49 -8.78 19.36 2.21
CA LEU A 49 -9.49 20.64 2.04
C LEU A 49 -10.75 20.74 2.92
N ARG A 50 -11.36 19.61 3.27
CA ARG A 50 -12.55 19.51 4.14
C ARG A 50 -12.19 19.39 5.62
N GLY A 51 -10.93 19.59 5.98
CA GLY A 51 -10.40 19.42 7.33
C GLY A 51 -9.88 18.01 7.59
N LEU A 52 -9.85 17.65 8.86
CA LEU A 52 -9.33 16.37 9.35
C LEU A 52 -10.39 15.27 9.19
N THR A 53 -10.00 14.16 8.58
CA THR A 53 -10.85 12.99 8.35
C THR A 53 -10.22 11.74 8.94
N ILE A 54 -11.07 10.85 9.42
CA ILE A 54 -10.75 9.50 9.84
C ILE A 54 -11.23 8.54 8.75
N ASN A 55 -10.37 7.59 8.35
CA ASN A 55 -10.65 6.61 7.31
C ASN A 55 -11.11 7.23 5.99
N PHE A 56 -10.55 8.39 5.60
CA PHE A 56 -10.89 9.17 4.40
C PHE A 56 -12.30 9.79 4.33
N TYR A 57 -13.31 9.25 5.03
CA TYR A 57 -14.70 9.70 4.88
C TYR A 57 -15.29 10.41 6.10
N SER A 58 -14.84 10.08 7.32
CA SER A 58 -15.47 10.57 8.54
C SER A 58 -14.80 11.84 9.03
N ARG A 59 -15.48 12.99 9.00
CA ARG A 59 -14.89 14.27 9.44
C ARG A 59 -14.88 14.34 10.96
N VAL A 60 -13.80 14.86 11.51
CA VAL A 60 -13.73 15.24 12.92
C VAL A 60 -14.48 16.58 13.10
N VAL A 61 -15.58 16.55 13.84
CA VAL A 61 -16.50 17.70 14.04
C VAL A 61 -16.45 18.29 15.45
N ALA A 62 -15.93 17.54 16.42
CA ALA A 62 -15.65 18.05 17.76
C ALA A 62 -14.29 17.50 18.21
N VAL A 63 -13.50 18.31 18.89
CA VAL A 63 -12.17 17.91 19.34
C VAL A 63 -11.95 18.27 20.80
N ASN A 64 -11.05 17.54 21.46
CA ASN A 64 -10.55 17.86 22.80
C ASN A 64 -11.65 17.94 23.88
N ILE A 65 -12.64 17.06 23.83
CA ILE A 65 -13.59 16.90 24.94
C ILE A 65 -12.88 16.04 25.99
N PHE A 66 -12.23 16.69 26.96
CA PHE A 66 -11.43 16.02 27.97
C PHE A 66 -12.31 15.37 29.04
N GLY A 67 -12.04 14.09 29.30
CA GLY A 67 -12.53 13.36 30.47
C GLY A 67 -11.42 13.15 31.50
N THR A 68 -11.74 12.48 32.60
CA THR A 68 -10.76 12.16 33.65
C THR A 68 -9.72 11.12 33.22
N ASN A 69 -10.05 10.29 32.23
CA ASN A 69 -9.26 9.13 31.79
C ASN A 69 -8.97 9.14 30.28
N GLY A 70 -9.22 10.24 29.58
CA GLY A 70 -9.04 10.28 28.14
C GLY A 70 -9.56 11.55 27.49
N VAL A 71 -9.67 11.50 26.16
CA VAL A 71 -10.16 12.60 25.34
C VAL A 71 -11.09 12.04 24.27
N ILE A 72 -12.22 12.72 24.06
CA ILE A 72 -13.19 12.39 23.04
C ILE A 72 -13.05 13.37 21.88
N HIS A 73 -13.05 12.82 20.67
CA HIS A 73 -13.23 13.57 19.43
C HIS A 73 -14.51 13.07 18.77
N GLY A 74 -15.41 13.99 18.45
CA GLY A 74 -16.64 13.68 17.73
C GLY A 74 -16.37 13.56 16.25
N VAL A 75 -16.89 12.50 15.62
CA VAL A 75 -16.86 12.28 14.18
C VAL A 75 -18.28 12.28 13.61
N ASP A 76 -18.44 12.69 12.35
CA ASP A 76 -19.76 12.80 11.72
C ASP A 76 -20.27 11.51 11.07
N ASN A 77 -19.40 10.51 10.90
CA ASN A 77 -19.76 9.20 10.38
C ASN A 77 -19.26 8.08 11.29
N LEU A 78 -20.08 7.04 11.33
CA LEU A 78 -19.82 5.80 12.01
C LEU A 78 -18.59 5.10 11.39
N LEU A 79 -17.56 4.75 12.19
CA LEU A 79 -16.34 4.12 11.67
C LEU A 79 -16.58 2.62 11.46
N ILE A 80 -16.62 2.18 10.22
CA ILE A 80 -16.84 0.77 9.88
C ILE A 80 -15.49 0.06 9.78
N PRO A 81 -15.27 -1.09 10.47
CA PRO A 81 -14.09 -1.90 10.27
C PRO A 81 -13.89 -2.23 8.78
N PRO A 82 -12.66 -2.14 8.27
CA PRO A 82 -12.41 -2.20 6.84
C PRO A 82 -12.65 -3.61 6.29
N PRO A 83 -13.01 -3.74 5.00
CA PRO A 83 -12.94 -5.01 4.31
C PRO A 83 -11.47 -5.38 3.99
N ARG A 84 -11.28 -6.57 3.40
CA ARG A 84 -9.99 -7.04 2.88
C ARG A 84 -9.47 -6.18 1.73
N ALA A 85 -8.16 -6.11 1.54
CA ALA A 85 -7.51 -5.20 0.60
C ALA A 85 -8.04 -5.37 -0.83
N PHE A 86 -8.10 -6.61 -1.32
CA PHE A 86 -8.60 -6.88 -2.68
C PHE A 86 -10.09 -6.60 -2.85
N LYS A 87 -10.88 -6.67 -1.77
CA LYS A 87 -12.29 -6.23 -1.82
C LYS A 87 -12.39 -4.71 -1.90
N ILE A 88 -11.49 -3.97 -1.28
CA ILE A 88 -11.41 -2.50 -1.44
C ILE A 88 -11.07 -2.14 -2.88
N ILE A 89 -10.13 -2.86 -3.52
CA ILE A 89 -9.78 -2.68 -4.93
C ILE A 89 -11.01 -2.85 -5.84
N ASP A 90 -11.78 -3.93 -5.68
CA ASP A 90 -13.03 -4.21 -6.40
C ASP A 90 -14.10 -3.13 -6.18
N LEU A 91 -14.21 -2.57 -4.97
CA LEU A 91 -15.18 -1.52 -4.65
C LEU A 91 -14.81 -0.13 -5.19
N LEU A 92 -13.59 0.07 -5.72
CA LEU A 92 -13.07 1.35 -6.17
C LEU A 92 -12.59 1.32 -7.64
N PRO A 93 -13.46 0.95 -8.60
CA PRO A 93 -13.06 0.79 -10.01
C PRO A 93 -12.60 2.10 -10.66
N SER A 94 -13.10 3.26 -10.18
CA SER A 94 -12.65 4.57 -10.66
C SER A 94 -11.14 4.76 -10.51
N GLU A 95 -10.55 4.14 -9.49
CA GLU A 95 -9.11 4.18 -9.24
C GLU A 95 -8.38 2.92 -9.72
N PHE A 96 -9.02 1.73 -9.62
CA PHE A 96 -8.31 0.46 -9.78
C PHE A 96 -8.85 -0.51 -10.85
N SER A 97 -9.79 -0.10 -11.71
CA SER A 97 -10.38 -1.00 -12.73
C SER A 97 -9.35 -1.79 -13.57
N THR A 98 -8.20 -1.18 -13.92
CA THR A 98 -7.14 -1.86 -14.69
C THR A 98 -6.40 -2.89 -13.83
N PHE A 99 -6.18 -2.59 -12.55
CA PHE A 99 -5.55 -3.50 -11.61
C PHE A 99 -6.47 -4.68 -11.26
N GLU A 100 -7.76 -4.41 -11.05
CA GLU A 100 -8.79 -5.43 -10.86
C GLU A 100 -8.88 -6.39 -12.05
N LEU A 101 -8.90 -5.87 -13.28
CA LEU A 101 -8.84 -6.67 -14.50
C LEU A 101 -7.58 -7.56 -14.54
N ALA A 102 -6.45 -7.03 -14.10
CA ALA A 102 -5.19 -7.78 -14.05
C ALA A 102 -5.26 -8.94 -13.04
N LEU A 103 -5.83 -8.71 -11.86
CA LEU A 103 -6.07 -9.74 -10.84
C LEU A 103 -6.97 -10.85 -11.37
N GLY A 104 -8.06 -10.49 -12.08
CA GLY A 104 -8.96 -11.46 -12.70
C GLY A 104 -8.29 -12.29 -13.81
N LYS A 105 -7.50 -11.66 -14.70
CA LYS A 105 -6.81 -12.35 -15.82
C LYS A 105 -5.73 -13.32 -15.36
N THR A 106 -5.15 -13.09 -14.19
CA THR A 106 -4.08 -13.90 -13.62
C THR A 106 -4.57 -14.98 -12.66
N GLY A 107 -5.87 -15.00 -12.33
CA GLY A 107 -6.46 -15.89 -11.33
C GLY A 107 -6.08 -15.56 -9.89
N LEU A 108 -5.36 -14.44 -9.67
CA LEU A 108 -4.91 -14.03 -8.34
C LEU A 108 -6.06 -13.48 -7.50
N LEU A 109 -7.12 -12.94 -8.13
CA LEU A 109 -8.29 -12.45 -7.39
C LEU A 109 -8.92 -13.55 -6.53
N ASP A 110 -9.10 -14.75 -7.09
CA ASP A 110 -9.67 -15.89 -6.36
C ASP A 110 -8.71 -16.40 -5.28
N ALA A 111 -7.42 -16.46 -5.60
CA ALA A 111 -6.37 -16.88 -4.65
C ALA A 111 -6.33 -15.98 -3.42
N TYR A 112 -6.39 -14.65 -3.59
CA TYR A 112 -6.36 -13.69 -2.49
C TYR A 112 -7.69 -13.54 -1.76
N ASN A 113 -8.82 -13.87 -2.39
CA ASN A 113 -10.11 -13.90 -1.70
C ASN A 113 -10.28 -15.15 -0.81
N SER A 114 -9.41 -16.15 -0.95
CA SER A 114 -9.39 -17.32 -0.07
C SER A 114 -9.08 -16.95 1.39
N THR A 115 -9.44 -17.82 2.34
CA THR A 115 -9.23 -17.58 3.77
C THR A 115 -7.76 -17.55 4.19
N ASP A 116 -6.88 -18.13 3.36
CA ASP A 116 -5.50 -18.45 3.74
C ASP A 116 -4.49 -17.48 3.12
N HIS A 117 -4.95 -16.37 2.55
CA HIS A 117 -4.04 -15.38 1.99
C HIS A 117 -3.28 -14.65 3.12
N PRO A 118 -1.97 -14.42 2.96
CA PRO A 118 -1.19 -13.71 3.95
C PRO A 118 -1.57 -12.23 3.96
N SER A 119 -1.69 -11.68 5.16
CA SER A 119 -1.78 -10.23 5.34
C SER A 119 -0.55 -9.50 4.82
N GLY A 120 -0.64 -8.20 4.55
CA GLY A 120 0.53 -7.49 4.11
C GLY A 120 0.31 -6.07 3.61
N THR A 121 1.27 -5.59 2.83
CA THR A 121 1.20 -4.32 2.13
C THR A 121 0.93 -4.56 0.65
N LEU A 122 -0.17 -3.99 0.17
CA LEU A 122 -0.50 -3.98 -1.25
C LEU A 122 -0.13 -2.62 -1.83
N PHE A 123 0.92 -2.57 -2.67
CA PHE A 123 1.22 -1.37 -3.43
C PHE A 123 0.32 -1.33 -4.66
N ALA A 124 -0.86 -0.72 -4.56
CA ALA A 124 -1.85 -0.77 -5.64
C ALA A 124 -1.59 0.31 -6.71
N PRO A 125 -1.28 -0.05 -7.97
CA PRO A 125 -1.16 0.93 -9.04
C PRO A 125 -2.53 1.43 -9.47
N SER A 126 -2.66 2.76 -9.63
CA SER A 126 -3.88 3.36 -10.15
C SER A 126 -4.09 3.12 -11.65
N ASN A 127 -5.29 3.39 -12.14
CA ASN A 127 -5.60 3.44 -13.57
C ASN A 127 -4.63 4.39 -14.30
N PHE A 128 -4.25 5.51 -13.68
CA PHE A 128 -3.28 6.45 -14.25
C PHE A 128 -1.85 5.88 -14.29
N ALA A 129 -1.45 5.11 -13.28
CA ALA A 129 -0.16 4.42 -13.29
C ALA A 129 -0.05 3.44 -14.47
N PHE A 130 -1.11 2.69 -14.78
CA PHE A 130 -1.16 1.86 -15.98
C PHE A 130 -1.15 2.68 -17.26
N GLN A 131 -1.86 3.81 -17.34
CA GLN A 131 -1.82 4.68 -18.52
C GLN A 131 -0.39 5.17 -18.83
N LYS A 132 0.36 5.58 -17.80
CA LYS A 132 1.77 5.99 -17.93
C LYS A 132 2.68 4.87 -18.44
N LEU A 133 2.38 3.62 -18.12
CA LEU A 133 3.17 2.46 -18.59
C LEU A 133 3.15 2.35 -20.12
N GLY A 134 2.13 2.91 -20.77
CA GLY A 134 2.04 3.05 -22.20
C GLY A 134 1.30 1.89 -22.90
N PRO A 135 0.67 2.17 -24.05
CA PRO A 135 -0.25 1.24 -24.70
C PRO A 135 0.44 -0.04 -25.20
N LYS A 136 1.72 0.02 -25.59
CA LYS A 136 2.47 -1.16 -26.07
C LYS A 136 2.68 -2.21 -24.97
N ILE A 137 3.11 -1.77 -23.79
CA ILE A 137 3.34 -2.68 -22.65
C ILE A 137 2.01 -3.17 -22.11
N ASN A 138 0.99 -2.30 -21.97
CA ASN A 138 -0.34 -2.72 -21.56
C ASN A 138 -0.94 -3.75 -22.53
N GLY A 139 -0.88 -3.49 -23.84
CA GLY A 139 -1.36 -4.43 -24.85
C GLY A 139 -0.67 -5.80 -24.76
N PHE A 140 0.64 -5.82 -24.49
CA PHE A 140 1.37 -7.05 -24.21
C PHE A 140 0.89 -7.73 -22.94
N LEU A 141 0.87 -7.03 -21.80
CA LEU A 141 0.51 -7.58 -20.48
C LEU A 141 -0.86 -8.27 -20.47
N PHE A 142 -1.86 -7.67 -21.12
CA PHE A 142 -3.22 -8.20 -21.20
C PHE A 142 -3.45 -9.16 -22.38
N SER A 143 -2.41 -9.47 -23.16
CA SER A 143 -2.44 -10.53 -24.17
C SER A 143 -2.23 -11.91 -23.53
N GLU A 144 -2.48 -12.97 -24.31
CA GLU A 144 -2.19 -14.34 -23.87
C GLU A 144 -0.71 -14.55 -23.54
N TYR A 145 0.19 -14.01 -24.37
CA TYR A 145 1.65 -14.13 -24.19
C TYR A 145 2.17 -13.37 -22.96
N GLY A 146 1.54 -12.24 -22.61
CA GLY A 146 1.95 -11.40 -21.49
C GLY A 146 1.40 -11.81 -20.14
N ARG A 147 0.44 -12.74 -20.08
CA ARG A 147 -0.25 -13.12 -18.82
C ARG A 147 0.72 -13.54 -17.71
N LYS A 148 1.78 -14.25 -18.06
CA LYS A 148 2.84 -14.66 -17.12
C LYS A 148 3.62 -13.46 -16.54
N TYR A 149 3.89 -12.45 -17.35
CA TYR A 149 4.49 -11.19 -16.91
C TYR A 149 3.51 -10.38 -16.07
N LEU A 150 2.22 -10.38 -16.42
CA LEU A 150 1.18 -9.72 -15.64
C LEU A 150 1.05 -10.33 -14.25
N LYS A 151 1.11 -11.67 -14.13
CA LYS A 151 1.12 -12.36 -12.83
C LYS A 151 2.35 -11.97 -12.00
N ALA A 152 3.55 -12.03 -12.60
CA ALA A 152 4.78 -11.63 -11.91
C ALA A 152 4.77 -10.16 -11.47
N LEU A 153 4.18 -9.27 -12.28
CA LEU A 153 4.01 -7.86 -11.95
C LEU A 153 3.12 -7.69 -10.73
N ILE A 154 1.96 -8.35 -10.64
CA ILE A 154 1.06 -8.24 -9.48
C ILE A 154 1.73 -8.78 -8.22
N LEU A 155 2.44 -9.90 -8.31
CA LEU A 155 3.18 -10.48 -7.20
C LEU A 155 4.26 -9.51 -6.69
N TYR A 156 4.91 -8.76 -7.58
CA TYR A 156 5.88 -7.73 -7.22
C TYR A 156 5.26 -6.52 -6.50
N HIS A 157 3.96 -6.27 -6.67
CA HIS A 157 3.22 -5.22 -5.96
C HIS A 157 2.68 -5.70 -4.60
N THR A 158 2.79 -6.99 -4.29
CA THR A 158 2.24 -7.58 -3.07
C THR A 158 3.37 -7.93 -2.11
N VAL A 159 3.33 -7.41 -0.89
CA VAL A 159 4.32 -7.68 0.16
C VAL A 159 3.63 -8.47 1.28
N PRO A 160 3.82 -9.79 1.38
CA PRO A 160 3.23 -10.59 2.45
C PRO A 160 3.92 -10.35 3.80
N ASP A 161 3.17 -10.59 4.88
CA ASP A 161 3.54 -10.61 6.30
C ASP A 161 4.19 -9.33 6.87
N ASN A 162 4.26 -8.29 6.06
CA ASN A 162 4.84 -6.99 6.38
C ASN A 162 3.81 -5.90 6.04
N VAL A 163 3.22 -5.30 7.07
CA VAL A 163 2.22 -4.23 6.94
C VAL A 163 2.88 -2.90 7.25
N LEU A 164 3.19 -2.14 6.20
CA LEU A 164 3.85 -0.85 6.27
C LEU A 164 2.83 0.28 6.11
N TYR A 165 2.46 0.87 7.24
CA TYR A 165 1.78 2.17 7.27
C TYR A 165 2.81 3.30 7.14
N SER A 166 2.35 4.52 6.93
CA SER A 166 3.21 5.70 6.83
C SER A 166 3.99 6.01 8.12
N ASP A 167 3.45 5.67 9.29
CA ASP A 167 4.04 5.96 10.60
C ASP A 167 4.21 4.74 11.53
N ALA A 168 3.86 3.54 11.06
CA ALA A 168 3.96 2.29 11.79
C ALA A 168 4.32 1.11 10.86
N PHE A 169 5.09 0.16 11.36
CA PHE A 169 5.49 -1.03 10.62
C PHE A 169 5.22 -2.30 11.43
N ILE A 170 4.31 -3.15 10.96
CA ILE A 170 3.92 -4.40 11.62
C ILE A 170 4.50 -5.58 10.86
N LYS A 171 5.18 -6.47 11.59
CA LYS A 171 5.80 -7.71 11.12
C LYS A 171 5.26 -8.89 11.90
N ALA A 172 5.52 -10.11 11.42
CA ALA A 172 5.15 -11.33 12.15
C ALA A 172 5.67 -11.38 13.60
N GLU A 173 6.87 -10.85 13.86
CA GLU A 173 7.55 -10.93 15.17
C GLU A 173 7.39 -9.66 16.03
N GLY A 174 6.57 -8.69 15.61
CA GLY A 174 6.34 -7.47 16.40
C GLY A 174 5.91 -6.27 15.58
N HIS A 175 5.78 -5.12 16.23
CA HIS A 175 5.47 -3.85 15.58
C HIS A 175 6.47 -2.77 16.01
N ASP A 176 6.88 -1.96 15.05
CA ASP A 176 7.80 -0.84 15.25
C ASP A 176 7.12 0.47 14.82
N GLY A 177 7.43 1.56 15.51
CA GLY A 177 7.14 2.90 15.01
C GLY A 177 8.18 3.31 13.96
N ILE A 178 7.76 4.03 12.91
CA ILE A 178 8.72 4.53 11.91
C ILE A 178 9.41 5.80 12.46
N PRO A 179 10.75 5.83 12.53
CA PRO A 179 11.48 6.96 13.07
C PRO A 179 11.30 8.23 12.22
N LYS A 180 11.55 9.38 12.84
CA LYS A 180 11.59 10.67 12.11
C LYS A 180 12.82 10.73 11.20
N GLY A 181 12.75 11.55 10.16
CA GLY A 181 13.81 11.69 9.17
C GLY A 181 13.67 10.69 8.03
N HIS A 182 14.79 10.20 7.52
CA HIS A 182 14.80 9.17 6.49
C HIS A 182 14.89 7.78 7.12
N TRP A 183 13.99 6.91 6.72
CA TRP A 183 13.98 5.50 7.08
C TRP A 183 13.89 4.67 5.81
N HIS A 184 14.64 3.58 5.76
CA HIS A 184 14.71 2.70 4.62
C HIS A 184 14.45 1.26 5.06
N VAL A 185 13.70 0.53 4.26
CA VAL A 185 13.44 -0.89 4.44
C VAL A 185 13.34 -1.59 3.10
N ASP A 186 13.91 -2.79 3.01
CA ASP A 186 13.65 -3.70 1.91
C ASP A 186 12.52 -4.65 2.30
N LEU A 187 11.42 -4.61 1.57
CA LEU A 187 10.22 -5.41 1.81
C LEU A 187 10.17 -6.61 0.85
N PRO A 188 10.23 -7.86 1.34
CA PRO A 188 10.10 -9.05 0.50
C PRO A 188 8.72 -9.09 -0.17
N THR A 189 8.69 -9.24 -1.49
CA THR A 189 7.44 -9.34 -2.26
C THR A 189 6.99 -10.78 -2.39
N ALA A 190 5.75 -10.99 -2.85
CA ALA A 190 5.24 -12.30 -3.25
C ALA A 190 5.90 -12.83 -4.54
N LEU A 191 6.70 -12.01 -5.23
CA LEU A 191 7.58 -12.46 -6.28
C LEU A 191 8.89 -12.96 -5.63
N GLU A 192 9.12 -14.27 -5.68
CA GLU A 192 10.24 -14.93 -5.00
C GLU A 192 11.59 -14.25 -5.26
N ASP A 193 12.43 -14.16 -4.22
CA ASP A 193 13.76 -13.52 -4.22
C ASP A 193 13.77 -12.01 -4.56
N HIS A 194 12.62 -11.32 -4.52
CA HIS A 194 12.54 -9.90 -4.86
C HIS A 194 11.95 -9.08 -3.74
N SER A 195 12.65 -7.99 -3.43
CA SER A 195 12.20 -6.99 -2.49
C SER A 195 11.87 -5.66 -3.18
N LEU A 196 10.98 -4.90 -2.56
CA LEU A 196 10.80 -3.48 -2.82
C LEU A 196 11.68 -2.68 -1.86
N SER A 197 12.51 -1.81 -2.41
CA SER A 197 13.26 -0.85 -1.60
C SER A 197 12.35 0.33 -1.30
N VAL A 198 11.95 0.50 -0.04
CA VAL A 198 11.01 1.53 0.40
C VAL A 198 11.71 2.56 1.28
N ASP A 199 11.67 3.81 0.84
CA ASP A 199 12.17 4.97 1.56
C ASP A 199 11.00 5.77 2.13
N VAL A 200 10.97 5.95 3.45
CA VAL A 200 10.00 6.78 4.16
C VAL A 200 10.71 8.03 4.68
N GLY A 201 10.30 9.20 4.19
CA GLY A 201 10.75 10.50 4.67
C GLY A 201 9.70 11.13 5.57
N ARG A 202 10.00 11.30 6.86
CA ARG A 202 9.08 11.85 7.87
C ARG A 202 9.59 13.15 8.48
N TYR A 203 8.91 14.26 8.16
CA TYR A 203 9.20 15.60 8.66
C TYR A 203 7.97 16.21 9.33
N GLY A 204 7.86 16.05 10.65
CA GLY A 204 6.65 16.43 11.38
C GLY A 204 5.47 15.55 10.96
N GLY A 205 4.36 16.18 10.54
CA GLY A 205 3.19 15.49 9.98
C GLY A 205 3.28 15.25 8.47
N LEU A 206 4.35 15.69 7.80
CA LEU A 206 4.58 15.40 6.38
C LEU A 206 5.33 14.08 6.24
N ILE A 207 4.73 13.14 5.52
CA ILE A 207 5.32 11.83 5.22
C ILE A 207 5.32 11.62 3.70
N ASP A 208 6.47 11.28 3.16
CA ASP A 208 6.66 10.88 1.76
C ASP A 208 7.16 9.45 1.74
N ILE A 209 6.53 8.60 0.93
CA ILE A 209 6.95 7.21 0.75
C ILE A 209 7.32 7.02 -0.71
N LYS A 210 8.55 6.55 -0.94
CA LYS A 210 9.05 6.21 -2.27
C LYS A 210 9.40 4.73 -2.32
N VAL A 211 9.07 4.12 -3.44
CA VAL A 211 9.34 2.73 -3.75
C VAL A 211 10.29 2.67 -4.94
N ASN A 212 11.35 1.86 -4.82
CA ASN A 212 12.42 1.71 -5.80
C ASN A 212 13.01 3.05 -6.24
N ALA A 213 13.22 3.97 -5.29
CA ALA A 213 13.74 5.34 -5.46
C ALA A 213 12.89 6.34 -6.30
N PHE A 214 11.98 5.88 -7.15
CA PHE A 214 11.28 6.73 -8.12
C PHE A 214 9.76 6.75 -7.96
N SER A 215 9.12 5.62 -7.65
CA SER A 215 7.65 5.54 -7.59
C SER A 215 7.17 6.11 -6.26
N ARG A 216 6.31 7.12 -6.30
CA ARG A 216 5.74 7.72 -5.09
C ARG A 216 4.43 7.07 -4.73
N VAL A 217 4.21 6.88 -3.44
CA VAL A 217 2.88 6.56 -2.91
C VAL A 217 2.03 7.83 -2.93
N SER A 218 1.03 7.89 -3.80
CA SER A 218 0.12 9.03 -3.99
C SER A 218 -1.00 9.08 -2.95
N VAL A 219 -1.48 7.93 -2.51
CA VAL A 219 -2.46 7.81 -1.43
C VAL A 219 -1.91 6.81 -0.43
N GLN A 220 -1.65 7.30 0.78
CA GLN A 220 -1.07 6.50 1.85
C GLN A 220 -2.18 5.89 2.72
N ASP A 221 -1.88 4.75 3.34
CA ASP A 221 -2.66 4.17 4.44
C ASP A 221 -4.13 3.82 4.13
N GLY A 222 -4.38 3.19 2.99
CA GLY A 222 -5.65 2.52 2.73
C GLY A 222 -5.84 1.33 3.66
N ILE A 223 -6.46 1.54 4.83
CA ILE A 223 -6.60 0.50 5.85
C ILE A 223 -7.46 -0.66 5.33
N ALA A 224 -6.94 -1.89 5.43
CA ALA A 224 -7.64 -3.12 5.13
C ALA A 224 -7.68 -4.05 6.35
N ALA A 225 -8.59 -5.03 6.36
CA ALA A 225 -8.69 -6.02 7.44
C ALA A 225 -7.46 -6.93 7.55
N ASP A 226 -6.79 -7.13 6.42
CA ASP A 226 -5.63 -7.99 6.17
C ASP A 226 -4.37 -7.16 5.87
N GLY A 227 -4.37 -5.86 6.17
CA GLY A 227 -3.16 -5.04 6.06
C GLY A 227 -3.43 -3.62 5.57
N VAL A 228 -2.66 -3.18 4.58
CA VAL A 228 -2.70 -1.80 4.10
C VAL A 228 -2.48 -1.71 2.61
N ILE A 229 -3.21 -0.80 1.97
CA ILE A 229 -3.06 -0.42 0.57
C ILE A 229 -2.27 0.89 0.52
N GLN A 230 -1.14 0.86 -0.18
CA GLN A 230 -0.36 2.04 -0.52
C GLN A 230 -0.52 2.30 -2.02
N VAL A 231 -1.24 3.34 -2.41
CA VAL A 231 -1.50 3.60 -3.84
C VAL A 231 -0.26 4.20 -4.49
N VAL A 232 0.26 3.56 -5.53
CA VAL A 232 1.47 4.01 -6.23
C VAL A 232 1.14 4.76 -7.51
N SER A 233 1.90 5.81 -7.77
CA SER A 233 1.72 6.68 -8.94
C SER A 233 2.19 6.07 -10.25
N ASP A 234 2.99 5.01 -10.18
CA ASP A 234 3.64 4.33 -11.29
C ASP A 234 3.62 2.83 -11.02
N VAL A 235 3.42 2.04 -12.08
CA VAL A 235 3.50 0.58 -11.99
C VAL A 235 4.92 0.18 -11.57
N LEU A 236 5.04 -0.54 -10.47
CA LEU A 236 6.30 -1.02 -9.94
C LEU A 236 6.89 -2.09 -10.86
N ILE A 237 8.14 -1.88 -11.23
CA ILE A 237 8.89 -2.75 -12.11
C ILE A 237 10.22 -3.04 -11.43
N PRO A 238 10.68 -4.31 -11.37
CA PRO A 238 11.98 -4.63 -10.82
C PRO A 238 13.10 -3.76 -11.41
N PRO A 239 14.08 -3.34 -10.59
CA PRO A 239 15.22 -2.58 -11.09
C PRO A 239 16.07 -3.43 -12.03
N LYS A 240 16.82 -2.78 -12.93
CA LYS A 240 17.76 -3.48 -13.82
C LYS A 240 18.89 -4.08 -12.98
N LYS A 241 19.20 -5.37 -13.15
CA LYS A 241 20.38 -5.98 -12.53
C LYS A 241 21.65 -5.22 -12.96
N LEU A 242 22.46 -4.76 -11.99
CA LEU A 242 23.76 -4.13 -12.24
C LEU A 242 24.77 -5.19 -12.74
N GLY A 243 24.63 -5.60 -14.00
CA GLY A 243 25.59 -6.47 -14.70
C GLY A 243 26.12 -5.89 -16.01
N SER A 244 25.52 -4.81 -16.52
CA SER A 244 25.99 -4.13 -17.74
C SER A 244 25.27 -2.79 -17.93
N ALA A 245 25.84 -1.72 -17.40
CA ALA A 245 25.92 -0.37 -18.00
C ALA A 245 26.21 0.69 -16.94
N LYS A 246 27.24 1.49 -17.23
CA LYS A 246 27.55 2.84 -16.74
C LYS A 246 26.49 3.51 -15.84
N LEU A 247 26.96 4.04 -14.71
CA LEU A 247 26.32 5.12 -13.95
C LEU A 247 25.59 6.07 -14.91
N ARG A 248 24.29 6.24 -14.71
CA ARG A 248 23.51 7.23 -15.43
C ARG A 248 24.09 8.61 -15.11
N SER A 249 24.72 9.23 -16.09
CA SER A 249 24.93 10.67 -16.09
C SER A 249 23.57 11.35 -16.10
N PHE A 250 23.31 12.13 -15.05
CA PHE A 250 22.18 13.03 -14.91
C PHE A 250 22.16 14.02 -16.09
N ASN A 251 21.20 13.89 -17.01
CA ASN A 251 20.89 14.95 -17.97
C ASN A 251 19.72 15.76 -17.41
N TRP A 252 19.99 17.01 -17.04
CA TRP A 252 19.01 17.99 -16.52
C TRP A 252 17.97 18.43 -17.57
N PHE A 253 18.23 18.14 -18.85
CA PHE A 253 17.32 18.37 -19.97
C PHE A 253 17.31 17.13 -20.87
N GLY A 254 16.29 16.28 -20.74
CA GLY A 254 16.16 15.11 -21.60
C GLY A 254 14.96 14.28 -21.18
N SER A 255 14.01 14.11 -22.10
CA SER A 255 12.88 13.20 -21.96
C SER A 255 13.33 11.88 -21.33
N GLU A 256 12.66 11.45 -20.25
CA GLU A 256 12.78 10.07 -19.81
C GLU A 256 12.52 9.19 -21.03
N LYS A 257 13.51 8.38 -21.43
CA LYS A 257 13.27 7.39 -22.48
C LYS A 257 12.14 6.50 -21.99
N GLU A 258 11.01 6.52 -22.70
CA GLU A 258 9.92 5.57 -22.46
C GLU A 258 10.49 4.15 -22.37
N LEU A 259 10.05 3.41 -21.36
CA LEU A 259 10.44 2.02 -21.16
C LEU A 259 10.03 1.20 -22.38
N SER A 260 10.98 0.58 -23.06
CA SER A 260 10.66 -0.28 -24.20
C SER A 260 10.08 -1.61 -23.74
N LEU A 261 9.26 -2.25 -24.58
CA LEU A 261 8.70 -3.57 -24.28
C LEU A 261 9.79 -4.63 -24.03
N GLU A 262 10.89 -4.60 -24.78
CA GLU A 262 11.98 -5.55 -24.58
C GLU A 262 12.71 -5.31 -23.26
N GLU A 263 12.92 -4.04 -22.87
CA GLU A 263 13.48 -3.73 -21.55
C GLU A 263 12.53 -4.15 -20.43
N PHE A 264 11.22 -3.94 -20.59
CA PHE A 264 10.21 -4.41 -19.65
C PHE A 264 10.28 -5.93 -19.48
N LYS A 265 10.25 -6.69 -20.58
CA LYS A 265 10.33 -8.16 -20.55
C LYS A 265 11.62 -8.63 -19.88
N ALA A 266 12.77 -8.06 -20.26
CA ALA A 266 14.06 -8.43 -19.70
C ALA A 266 14.14 -8.27 -18.16
N ARG A 267 13.39 -7.33 -17.58
CA ARG A 267 13.33 -7.15 -16.12
C ARG A 267 12.56 -8.25 -15.40
N PHE A 268 11.66 -8.95 -16.10
CA PHE A 268 10.81 -10.01 -15.55
C PHE A 268 11.16 -11.41 -16.05
N GLU A 269 11.93 -11.53 -17.13
CA GLU A 269 12.32 -12.79 -17.79
C GLU A 269 12.80 -13.86 -16.79
N PRO A 270 13.73 -13.56 -15.84
CA PRO A 270 14.26 -14.57 -14.94
C PRO A 270 13.21 -15.19 -14.00
N TYR A 271 12.04 -14.56 -13.86
CA TYR A 271 10.98 -14.98 -12.92
C TYR A 271 9.87 -15.70 -13.65
N VAL A 272 9.57 -15.19 -14.85
CA VAL A 272 8.58 -15.77 -15.73
C VAL A 272 9.00 -17.16 -16.21
N GLU A 273 10.29 -17.42 -16.41
CA GLU A 273 10.81 -18.75 -16.74
C GLU A 273 10.61 -19.74 -15.57
N ARG A 274 10.85 -19.31 -14.33
CA ARG A 274 10.69 -20.17 -13.13
C ARG A 274 9.24 -20.54 -12.83
N MET A 275 8.28 -19.67 -13.18
CA MET A 275 6.85 -19.94 -13.00
C MET A 275 6.29 -20.99 -13.97
N ILE A 276 7.06 -21.44 -14.96
CA ILE A 276 6.67 -22.52 -15.90
C ILE A 276 6.98 -23.90 -15.31
N ASP A 277 7.86 -23.98 -14.31
CA ASP A 277 8.33 -25.24 -13.70
C ASP A 277 7.55 -25.65 -12.44
N LEU A 278 6.43 -24.96 -12.14
CA LEU A 278 5.50 -25.23 -11.02
C LEU A 278 4.08 -25.46 -11.55
#